data_AF-A0A7C9AVR0-F1
#
_entry.id   AF-A0A7C9AVR0-F1
#
_cell.length_a   1.000
_cell.length_b   1.000
_cell.length_c   1.000
_cell.angle_alpha   90.00
_cell.angle_beta   90.00
_cell.angle_gamma   90.00
#
_symmetry.space_group_name_H-M   'P 1'
#
loop_
_entity.id
_entity.type
_entity.pdbx_description
1 polymer ?
#
loop_
_entity_poly.entity_id
_entity_poly.type
_entity_poly.pdbx_seq_one_letter_code
_entity_poly.pdbx_strand_id
1 'polypeptide(L)'
;MFGYPTGLGALVVRNEAAKLMKKTYFSGGTVAASIADMDFVKHRDGIEELFEDGTASFLSIASISHGFRILNDLTTPSISRHTSSLARYLRRMLLSLKHENGADVCVLYGGDNKVSVNMGPTVSFNLKRLDGSWFGYREVEKLASLSGIQLRTGCFCNPGACAKYLGLSHLELLSNVEALAVIRYGNSVVHRKIER
;
A
#
# COMPACT_ATOMS: atom_id res chain seq x y z
N MET A 1 -0.02 4.84 -16.68
CA MET A 1 -0.74 5.64 -15.67
C MET A 1 0.02 5.57 -14.36
N PHE A 2 0.66 6.66 -13.94
CA PHE A 2 1.37 6.75 -12.66
C PHE A 2 1.09 8.13 -12.06
N GLY A 3 0.39 8.18 -10.93
CA GLY A 3 0.12 9.43 -10.22
C GLY A 3 -0.87 10.40 -10.90
N TYR A 4 -1.43 10.08 -12.07
CA TYR A 4 -2.50 10.85 -12.71
C TYR A 4 -3.34 9.96 -13.64
N PRO A 5 -4.68 10.14 -13.69
CA PRO A 5 -5.48 10.96 -12.78
C PRO A 5 -5.50 10.36 -11.36
N THR A 6 -5.53 11.22 -10.34
CA THR A 6 -5.68 10.80 -8.94
C THR A 6 -7.13 10.87 -8.50
N GLY A 7 -7.56 9.97 -7.61
CA GLY A 7 -8.91 10.00 -7.04
C GLY A 7 -9.99 9.36 -7.91
N LEU A 8 -9.59 8.59 -8.93
CA LEU A 8 -10.49 7.72 -9.70
C LEU A 8 -10.30 6.26 -9.32
N GLY A 9 -11.41 5.54 -9.23
CA GLY A 9 -11.46 4.10 -9.06
C GLY A 9 -12.57 3.50 -9.92
N ALA A 10 -12.59 2.18 -10.04
CA ALA A 10 -13.65 1.46 -10.70
C ALA A 10 -14.05 0.26 -9.86
N LEU A 11 -15.36 0.03 -9.72
CA LEU A 11 -15.91 -1.17 -9.12
C LEU A 11 -16.34 -2.12 -10.23
N VAL A 12 -15.63 -3.23 -10.38
CA VAL A 12 -16.02 -4.31 -11.29
C VAL A 12 -16.65 -5.41 -10.48
N VAL A 13 -17.97 -5.58 -10.63
CA VAL A 13 -18.75 -6.55 -9.86
C VAL A 13 -19.69 -7.29 -10.79
N ARG A 14 -19.99 -8.56 -10.47
CA ARG A 14 -21.02 -9.32 -11.19
C ARG A 14 -22.40 -8.74 -10.83
N ASN A 15 -23.28 -8.58 -11.80
CA ASN A 15 -24.63 -8.03 -11.59
C ASN A 15 -25.39 -8.73 -10.45
N GLU A 16 -25.31 -10.06 -10.37
CA GLU A 16 -25.97 -10.81 -9.29
C GLU A 16 -25.35 -10.55 -7.91
N ALA A 17 -24.05 -10.30 -7.84
CA ALA A 17 -23.39 -9.92 -6.58
C ALA A 17 -23.70 -8.47 -6.19
N ALA A 18 -23.89 -7.58 -7.18
CA ALA A 18 -24.20 -6.18 -6.93
C ALA A 18 -25.53 -6.00 -6.18
N LYS A 19 -26.53 -6.86 -6.45
CA LYS A 19 -27.81 -6.90 -5.73
C LYS A 19 -27.67 -7.22 -4.23
N LEU A 20 -26.56 -7.86 -3.84
CA LEU A 20 -26.27 -8.20 -2.44
C LEU A 20 -25.57 -7.05 -1.71
N MET A 21 -25.02 -6.08 -2.44
CA MET A 21 -24.30 -4.95 -1.84
C MET A 21 -25.31 -3.96 -1.28
N LYS A 22 -25.28 -3.77 0.04
CA LYS A 22 -26.13 -2.80 0.74
C LYS A 22 -25.27 -1.62 1.18
N LYS A 23 -25.57 -0.45 0.65
CA LYS A 23 -24.95 0.80 1.09
C LYS A 23 -25.62 1.26 2.39
N THR A 24 -24.81 1.55 3.41
CA THR A 24 -25.28 1.94 4.75
C THR A 24 -25.30 3.44 5.00
N TYR A 25 -24.90 4.22 3.99
CA TYR A 25 -24.84 5.68 4.03
C TYR A 25 -25.24 6.22 2.66
N PHE A 26 -25.55 7.51 2.59
CA PHE A 26 -25.83 8.20 1.35
C PHE A 26 -24.88 9.38 1.16
N SER A 27 -24.73 9.79 -0.09
CA SER A 27 -24.03 11.03 -0.45
C SER A 27 -24.70 11.68 -1.66
N GLY A 28 -24.35 12.93 -1.94
CA GLY A 28 -24.80 13.60 -3.18
C GLY A 28 -24.46 12.77 -4.42
N GLY A 29 -25.29 12.84 -5.46
CA GLY A 29 -25.17 11.98 -6.64
C GLY A 29 -25.89 10.63 -6.51
N THR A 30 -25.96 10.06 -5.31
CA THR A 30 -26.55 8.71 -5.08
C THR A 30 -28.01 8.71 -4.61
N VAL A 31 -28.55 9.91 -4.35
CA VAL A 31 -29.92 10.13 -3.88
C VAL A 31 -30.76 10.84 -4.94
N ALA A 32 -32.01 10.41 -5.07
CA ALA A 32 -33.03 11.09 -5.84
C ALA A 32 -33.71 12.20 -5.01
N ALA A 33 -33.85 11.98 -3.70
CA ALA A 33 -34.38 12.96 -2.76
C ALA A 33 -33.86 12.71 -1.34
N SER A 34 -33.65 13.79 -0.59
CA SER A 34 -33.41 13.78 0.85
C SER A 34 -34.10 14.98 1.47
N ILE A 35 -34.70 14.81 2.64
CA ILE A 35 -35.43 15.86 3.34
C ILE A 35 -34.61 16.25 4.59
N ALA A 36 -34.46 17.55 4.86
CA ALA A 36 -33.55 18.03 5.91
C ALA A 36 -34.17 17.96 7.32
N ASP A 37 -35.48 18.09 7.41
CA ASP A 37 -36.28 18.12 8.64
C ASP A 37 -36.94 16.77 8.97
N MET A 38 -36.65 15.72 8.20
CA MET A 38 -37.15 14.37 8.40
C MET A 38 -36.09 13.35 8.00
N ASP A 39 -36.02 12.21 8.71
CA ASP A 39 -35.18 11.08 8.33
C ASP A 39 -35.76 10.35 7.11
N PHE A 40 -35.64 10.99 5.94
CA PHE A 40 -36.11 10.48 4.68
C PHE A 40 -35.02 10.62 3.62
N VAL A 41 -34.67 9.48 3.04
CA VAL A 41 -33.72 9.36 1.93
C VAL A 41 -34.29 8.41 0.91
N LYS A 42 -34.38 8.87 -0.34
CA LYS A 42 -34.67 8.03 -1.50
C LYS A 42 -33.43 7.92 -2.37
N HIS A 43 -32.87 6.72 -2.45
CA HIS A 43 -31.78 6.41 -3.37
C HIS A 43 -32.27 6.39 -4.82
N ARG A 44 -31.32 6.54 -5.75
CA ARG A 44 -31.58 6.26 -7.16
C ARG A 44 -31.66 4.74 -7.40
N ASP A 45 -32.39 4.34 -8.43
CA ASP A 45 -32.70 2.93 -8.70
C ASP A 45 -31.54 2.19 -9.39
N GLY A 46 -30.68 2.91 -10.12
CA GLY A 46 -29.51 2.36 -10.79
C GLY A 46 -28.43 1.88 -9.81
N ILE A 47 -27.86 0.70 -10.06
CA ILE A 47 -26.78 0.14 -9.23
C ILE A 47 -25.54 1.03 -9.34
N GLU A 48 -25.20 1.47 -10.55
CA GLU A 48 -24.12 2.39 -10.84
C GLU A 48 -24.28 3.72 -10.09
N GLU A 49 -25.50 4.28 -10.10
CA GLU A 49 -25.80 5.54 -9.43
C GLU A 49 -25.77 5.40 -7.90
N LEU A 50 -26.08 4.22 -7.37
CA LEU A 50 -26.01 3.95 -5.93
C LEU A 50 -24.57 4.00 -5.40
N PHE A 51 -23.59 3.59 -6.21
CA PHE A 51 -22.18 3.48 -5.81
C PHE A 51 -21.27 4.57 -6.38
N GLU A 52 -21.79 5.50 -7.19
CA GLU A 52 -21.06 6.66 -7.69
C GLU A 52 -21.30 7.89 -6.81
N ASP A 53 -20.54 7.96 -5.71
CA ASP A 53 -20.62 9.07 -4.76
C ASP A 53 -20.12 10.39 -5.34
N GLY A 54 -20.93 11.43 -5.19
CA GLY A 54 -20.62 12.79 -5.58
C GLY A 54 -20.84 13.06 -7.08
N THR A 55 -20.09 14.02 -7.60
CA THR A 55 -20.07 14.33 -9.03
C THR A 55 -18.92 13.60 -9.69
N ALA A 56 -19.21 12.86 -10.76
CA ALA A 56 -18.21 12.18 -11.57
C ALA A 56 -17.09 13.13 -12.01
N SER A 57 -15.83 12.73 -11.83
CA SER A 57 -14.68 13.54 -12.25
C SER A 57 -14.45 13.41 -13.75
N PHE A 58 -15.32 14.03 -14.56
CA PHE A 58 -15.38 13.87 -16.02
C PHE A 58 -14.05 14.18 -16.73
N LEU A 59 -13.30 15.21 -16.29
CA LEU A 59 -11.97 15.51 -16.85
C LEU A 59 -10.96 14.39 -16.57
N SER A 60 -10.97 13.86 -15.34
CA SER A 60 -10.13 12.75 -14.95
C SER A 60 -10.50 11.49 -15.74
N ILE A 61 -11.80 11.22 -15.93
CA ILE A 61 -12.29 10.09 -16.71
C ILE A 61 -11.81 10.19 -18.16
N ALA A 62 -11.92 11.37 -18.78
CA ALA A 62 -11.43 11.59 -20.14
C ALA A 62 -9.92 11.30 -20.26
N SER A 63 -9.12 11.66 -19.25
CA SER A 63 -7.68 11.42 -19.23
C SER A 63 -7.27 9.94 -19.15
N ILE A 64 -8.13 9.06 -18.61
CA ILE A 64 -7.87 7.61 -18.54
C ILE A 64 -7.57 7.04 -19.92
N SER A 65 -8.27 7.52 -20.96
CA SER A 65 -8.08 7.05 -22.34
C SER A 65 -6.62 7.18 -22.80
N HIS A 66 -5.94 8.27 -22.43
CA HIS A 66 -4.53 8.47 -22.72
C HIS A 66 -3.65 7.51 -21.92
N GLY A 67 -4.01 7.29 -20.67
CA GLY A 67 -3.36 6.32 -19.80
C GLY A 67 -3.40 4.89 -20.33
N PHE A 68 -4.57 4.44 -20.81
CA PHE A 68 -4.73 3.12 -21.41
C PHE A 68 -4.00 2.99 -22.75
N ARG A 69 -3.97 4.04 -23.57
CA ARG A 69 -3.18 4.04 -24.81
C ARG A 69 -1.71 3.73 -24.53
N ILE A 70 -1.10 4.45 -23.57
CA ILE A 70 0.29 4.22 -23.16
C ILE A 70 0.49 2.78 -22.63
N LEU A 71 -0.45 2.26 -21.84
CA LEU A 71 -0.36 0.89 -21.33
C LEU A 71 -0.48 -0.16 -22.44
N ASN A 72 -1.30 0.08 -23.45
CA ASN A 72 -1.43 -0.79 -24.62
C ASN A 72 -0.17 -0.73 -25.49
N ASP A 73 0.39 0.46 -25.71
CA ASP A 73 1.62 0.64 -26.49
C ASP A 73 2.81 -0.05 -25.81
N LEU A 74 2.94 0.09 -24.48
CA LEU A 74 3.99 -0.59 -23.70
C LEU A 74 3.70 -2.09 -23.54
N THR A 75 2.43 -2.49 -23.51
CA THR A 75 1.92 -3.84 -23.19
C THR A 75 2.21 -4.32 -21.77
N THR A 76 1.23 -4.97 -21.14
CA THR A 76 1.38 -5.57 -19.80
C THR A 76 2.55 -6.56 -19.70
N PRO A 77 2.81 -7.45 -20.69
CA PRO A 77 3.96 -8.35 -20.65
C PRO A 77 5.30 -7.63 -20.67
N SER A 78 5.45 -6.54 -21.43
CA SER A 78 6.71 -5.78 -21.45
C SER A 78 6.95 -5.08 -20.12
N ILE A 79 5.92 -4.42 -19.57
CA ILE A 79 5.98 -3.77 -18.26
C ILE A 79 6.35 -4.80 -17.18
N SER A 80 5.69 -5.95 -17.18
CA SER A 80 5.97 -7.04 -16.22
C SER A 80 7.40 -7.54 -16.33
N ARG A 81 7.90 -7.84 -17.54
CA ARG A 81 9.29 -8.29 -17.75
C ARG A 81 10.30 -7.25 -17.27
N HIS A 82 10.11 -5.98 -17.64
CA HIS A 82 11.02 -4.90 -17.28
C HIS A 82 11.07 -4.69 -15.76
N THR A 83 9.91 -4.51 -15.13
CA THR A 83 9.82 -4.26 -13.69
C THR A 83 10.27 -5.46 -12.85
N SER A 84 10.00 -6.69 -13.31
CA SER A 84 10.54 -7.92 -12.70
C SER A 84 12.06 -7.99 -12.81
N SER A 85 12.66 -7.51 -13.90
CA SER A 85 14.11 -7.43 -14.06
C SER A 85 14.74 -6.49 -13.05
N LEU A 86 14.17 -5.29 -12.90
CA LEU A 86 14.60 -4.30 -11.91
C LEU A 86 14.48 -4.83 -10.48
N ALA A 87 13.34 -5.44 -10.14
CA ALA A 87 13.12 -6.04 -8.83
C ALA A 87 14.14 -7.15 -8.54
N ARG A 88 14.44 -8.01 -9.53
CA ARG A 88 15.47 -9.05 -9.40
C ARG A 88 16.86 -8.47 -9.20
N TYR A 89 17.22 -7.43 -9.97
CA TYR A 89 18.49 -6.74 -9.81
C TYR A 89 18.62 -6.15 -8.40
N LEU A 90 17.62 -5.39 -7.95
CA LEU A 90 17.60 -4.79 -6.61
C LEU A 90 17.72 -5.84 -5.50
N ARG A 91 16.96 -6.95 -5.59
CA ARG A 91 17.05 -8.06 -4.63
C ARG A 91 18.46 -8.64 -4.56
N ARG A 92 19.10 -8.88 -5.70
CA ARG A 92 20.48 -9.41 -5.74
C ARG A 92 21.46 -8.44 -5.09
N MET A 93 21.33 -7.14 -5.38
CA MET A 93 22.18 -6.11 -4.76
C MET A 93 21.99 -6.08 -3.24
N LEU A 94 20.75 -6.01 -2.77
CA LEU A 94 20.44 -5.98 -1.33
C LEU A 94 20.93 -7.23 -0.58
N LEU A 95 20.79 -8.42 -1.17
CA LEU A 95 21.28 -9.68 -0.59
C LEU A 95 22.82 -9.80 -0.62
N SER A 96 23.50 -9.04 -1.48
CA SER A 96 24.96 -9.02 -1.52
C SER A 96 25.58 -8.07 -0.48
N LEU A 97 24.77 -7.20 0.14
CA LEU A 97 25.26 -6.25 1.15
C LEU A 97 25.62 -6.98 2.44
N LYS A 98 26.90 -6.94 2.79
CA LYS A 98 27.46 -7.48 4.02
C LYS A 98 28.10 -6.38 4.86
N HIS A 99 27.97 -6.53 6.16
CA HIS A 99 28.76 -5.79 7.14
C HIS A 99 30.22 -6.26 7.13
N GLU A 100 31.12 -5.49 7.73
CA GLU A 100 32.55 -5.84 7.83
C GLU A 100 32.80 -7.19 8.53
N ASN A 101 31.90 -7.57 9.46
CA ASN A 101 31.93 -8.86 10.14
C ASN A 101 31.32 -10.02 9.32
N GLY A 102 30.94 -9.78 8.06
CA GLY A 102 30.33 -10.76 7.16
C GLY A 102 28.83 -11.00 7.37
N ALA A 103 28.19 -10.35 8.35
CA ALA A 103 26.75 -10.46 8.57
C ALA A 103 25.94 -9.74 7.47
N ASP A 104 24.75 -10.27 7.16
CA ASP A 104 23.83 -9.63 6.20
C ASP A 104 23.31 -8.29 6.70
N VAL A 105 23.39 -7.26 5.83
CA VAL A 105 22.83 -5.94 6.12
C VAL A 105 21.32 -5.94 5.94
N CYS A 106 20.80 -6.69 4.96
CA CYS A 106 19.42 -6.60 4.52
C CYS A 106 18.66 -7.92 4.71
N VAL A 107 17.43 -7.84 5.22
CA VAL A 107 16.50 -8.95 5.32
C VAL A 107 15.31 -8.67 4.39
N LEU A 108 15.15 -9.50 3.36
CA LEU A 108 14.05 -9.39 2.40
C LEU A 108 12.82 -10.16 2.84
N TYR A 109 11.63 -9.62 2.54
CA TYR A 109 10.35 -10.28 2.73
C TYR A 109 9.79 -10.81 1.40
N GLY A 110 8.83 -11.76 1.49
CA GLY A 110 8.04 -12.20 0.32
C GLY A 110 8.53 -13.45 -0.41
N GLY A 111 9.25 -14.37 0.23
CA GLY A 111 9.60 -15.68 -0.33
C GLY A 111 11.07 -15.84 -0.73
N ASP A 112 11.46 -17.10 -0.96
CA ASP A 112 12.85 -17.55 -1.13
C ASP A 112 13.63 -16.76 -2.19
N ASN A 113 14.96 -16.86 -2.15
CA ASN A 113 15.91 -16.20 -3.05
C ASN A 113 15.67 -16.42 -4.56
N LYS A 114 14.69 -17.23 -4.95
CA LYS A 114 14.24 -17.42 -6.33
C LYS A 114 13.07 -16.49 -6.63
N VAL A 115 13.32 -15.45 -7.42
CA VAL A 115 12.28 -14.59 -7.98
C VAL A 115 11.34 -15.45 -8.82
N SER A 116 10.17 -15.80 -8.27
CA SER A 116 9.11 -16.47 -9.04
C SER A 116 8.45 -15.48 -9.98
N VAL A 117 7.88 -15.97 -11.08
CA VAL A 117 7.14 -15.17 -12.07
C VAL A 117 5.90 -14.47 -11.45
N ASN A 118 5.49 -14.91 -10.25
CA ASN A 118 4.31 -14.41 -9.55
C ASN A 118 4.61 -13.26 -8.57
N MET A 119 5.87 -12.82 -8.47
CA MET A 119 6.25 -11.70 -7.61
C MET A 119 6.08 -10.38 -8.34
N GLY A 120 5.34 -9.45 -7.73
CA GLY A 120 5.23 -8.09 -8.23
C GLY A 120 6.55 -7.31 -8.15
N PRO A 121 6.58 -6.07 -8.66
CA PRO A 121 7.81 -5.28 -8.73
C PRO A 121 8.26 -4.66 -7.39
N THR A 122 7.48 -4.83 -6.34
CA THR A 122 7.76 -4.28 -5.01
C THR A 122 8.71 -5.19 -4.24
N VAL A 123 9.78 -4.60 -3.70
CA VAL A 123 10.74 -5.29 -2.81
C VAL A 123 10.59 -4.74 -1.40
N SER A 124 10.07 -5.55 -0.49
CA SER A 124 9.94 -5.21 0.93
C SER A 124 11.13 -5.76 1.73
N PHE A 125 11.72 -4.95 2.60
CA PHE A 125 12.92 -5.32 3.35
C PHE A 125 13.08 -4.54 4.66
N ASN A 126 13.90 -5.07 5.56
CA ASN A 126 14.43 -4.38 6.73
C ASN A 126 15.96 -4.41 6.73
N LEU A 127 16.59 -3.45 7.42
CA LEU A 127 18.05 -3.35 7.54
C LEU A 127 18.50 -3.60 8.97
N LYS A 128 19.61 -4.34 9.13
CA LYS A 128 20.27 -4.62 10.40
C LYS A 128 21.55 -3.80 10.54
N ARG A 129 21.86 -3.41 11.77
CA ARG A 129 23.14 -2.84 12.16
C ARG A 129 24.19 -3.94 12.38
N LEU A 130 25.45 -3.52 12.54
CA LEU A 130 26.60 -4.39 12.84
C LEU A 130 26.38 -5.26 14.09
N ASP A 131 25.71 -4.72 15.11
CA ASP A 131 25.40 -5.40 16.37
C ASP A 131 24.18 -6.35 16.28
N GLY A 132 23.56 -6.46 15.11
CA GLY A 132 22.36 -7.28 14.87
C GLY A 132 21.04 -6.61 15.23
N SER A 133 21.05 -5.39 15.78
CA SER A 133 19.85 -4.58 15.99
C SER A 133 19.28 -4.05 14.66
N TRP A 134 18.05 -3.52 14.69
CA TRP A 134 17.39 -3.01 13.48
C TRP A 134 17.57 -1.51 13.30
N PHE A 135 17.76 -1.06 12.06
CA PHE A 135 17.57 0.34 11.71
C PHE A 135 16.08 0.71 11.79
N GLY A 136 15.78 1.89 12.35
CA GLY A 136 14.41 2.39 12.36
C GLY A 136 13.98 2.81 10.95
N TYR A 137 12.76 2.49 10.52
CA TYR A 137 12.30 2.80 9.15
C TYR A 137 12.35 4.30 8.82
N ARG A 138 12.20 5.19 9.81
CA ARG A 138 12.32 6.66 9.63
C ARG A 138 13.76 7.11 9.40
N GLU A 139 14.71 6.47 10.06
CA GLU A 139 16.13 6.77 9.86
C GLU A 139 16.53 6.37 8.44
N VAL A 140 16.13 5.18 8.01
CA VAL A 140 16.36 4.70 6.64
C VAL A 140 15.68 5.61 5.61
N GLU A 141 14.42 5.99 5.84
CA GLU A 141 13.68 6.91 4.96
C GLU A 141 14.39 8.26 4.83
N LYS A 142 14.78 8.89 5.95
CA LYS A 142 15.47 10.18 5.91
C LYS A 142 16.83 10.10 5.19
N LEU A 143 17.63 9.07 5.46
CA LEU A 143 18.93 8.88 4.81
C LEU A 143 18.78 8.61 3.30
N ALA A 144 17.78 7.81 2.92
CA ALA A 144 17.44 7.58 1.52
C ALA A 144 16.99 8.88 0.84
N SER A 145 16.12 9.67 1.50
CA SER A 145 15.63 10.96 1.01
C SER A 145 16.76 11.97 0.79
N LEU A 146 17.75 12.04 1.69
CA LEU A 146 18.97 12.85 1.50
C LEU A 146 19.80 12.41 0.29
N SER A 147 19.66 11.15 -0.13
CA SER A 147 20.31 10.59 -1.31
C SER A 147 19.41 10.62 -2.57
N GLY A 148 18.26 11.32 -2.51
CA GLY A 148 17.32 11.41 -3.62
C GLY A 148 16.45 10.17 -3.84
N ILE A 149 16.40 9.26 -2.88
CA ILE A 149 15.62 8.01 -2.95
C ILE A 149 14.41 8.11 -2.02
N GLN A 150 13.21 8.04 -2.59
CA GLN A 150 11.96 8.08 -1.83
C GLN A 150 11.48 6.65 -1.53
N LEU A 151 11.40 6.29 -0.25
CA LEU A 151 10.99 4.96 0.20
C LEU A 151 9.58 4.98 0.80
N ARG A 152 8.77 3.98 0.46
CA ARG A 152 7.50 3.74 1.16
C ARG A 152 7.78 3.00 2.45
N THR A 153 7.69 3.70 3.59
CA THR A 153 7.98 3.11 4.90
C THR A 153 6.75 3.02 5.80
N GLY A 154 6.82 2.17 6.83
CA GLY A 154 5.79 2.00 7.84
C GLY A 154 5.01 0.70 7.71
N CYS A 155 4.04 0.52 8.60
CA CYS A 155 3.49 -0.81 8.93
C CYS A 155 1.96 -0.87 8.90
N PHE A 156 1.30 0.23 8.53
CA PHE A 156 -0.16 0.39 8.68
C PHE A 156 -0.98 -0.10 7.50
N CYS A 157 -0.40 -0.21 6.31
CA CYS A 157 -1.13 -0.66 5.13
C CYS A 157 -1.43 -2.17 5.15
N ASN A 158 -0.68 -2.95 5.94
CA ASN A 158 -0.92 -4.38 6.15
C ASN A 158 -0.44 -4.79 7.56
N PRO A 159 -1.23 -4.54 8.61
CA PRO A 159 -0.81 -4.79 9.98
C PRO A 159 -0.59 -6.29 10.25
N GLY A 160 -1.35 -7.17 9.59
CA GLY A 160 -1.20 -8.62 9.74
C GLY A 160 0.13 -9.15 9.19
N ALA A 161 0.55 -8.71 8.01
CA ALA A 161 1.86 -9.07 7.47
C ALA A 161 2.99 -8.53 8.36
N CYS A 162 2.84 -7.30 8.82
CA CYS A 162 3.78 -6.67 9.73
C CYS A 162 3.96 -7.45 11.04
N ALA A 163 2.86 -7.78 11.72
CA ALA A 163 2.89 -8.57 12.94
C ALA A 163 3.62 -9.90 12.74
N LYS A 164 3.29 -10.59 11.65
CA LYS A 164 3.92 -11.87 11.28
C LYS A 164 5.41 -11.74 11.02
N TYR A 165 5.84 -10.78 10.20
CA TYR A 165 7.23 -10.65 9.76
C TYR A 165 8.16 -10.00 10.80
N LEU A 166 7.60 -9.21 11.72
CA LEU A 166 8.33 -8.62 12.84
C LEU A 166 8.30 -9.50 14.10
N GLY A 167 7.49 -10.57 14.09
CA GLY A 167 7.35 -11.49 15.21
C GLY A 167 6.67 -10.85 16.42
N LEU A 168 5.74 -9.91 16.20
CA LEU A 168 5.05 -9.19 17.26
C LEU A 168 3.92 -10.05 17.83
N SER A 169 3.88 -10.17 19.15
CA SER A 169 2.76 -10.79 19.86
C SER A 169 1.53 -9.88 19.90
N HIS A 170 0.35 -10.47 20.13
CA HIS A 170 -0.88 -9.71 20.30
C HIS A 170 -0.80 -8.71 21.46
N LEU A 171 -0.12 -9.06 22.56
CA LEU A 171 0.07 -8.18 23.70
C LEU A 171 0.97 -6.99 23.37
N GLU A 172 2.02 -7.19 22.58
CA GLU A 172 2.88 -6.11 22.09
C GLU A 172 2.15 -5.20 21.09
N LEU A 173 1.26 -5.75 20.26
CA LEU A 173 0.43 -4.92 19.38
C LEU A 173 -0.55 -4.06 20.18
N LEU A 174 -1.17 -4.64 21.23
CA LEU A 174 -2.10 -3.95 22.13
C LEU A 174 -1.41 -2.87 22.97
N SER A 175 -0.25 -3.17 23.56
CA SER A 175 0.52 -2.19 24.34
C SER A 175 1.07 -1.05 23.48
N ASN A 176 1.35 -1.34 22.21
CA ASN A 176 1.76 -0.34 21.24
C ASN A 176 0.57 0.36 20.56
N VAL A 177 -0.70 0.16 20.95
CA VAL A 177 -1.83 0.89 20.31
C VAL A 177 -1.68 2.41 20.47
N GLU A 178 -1.20 2.88 21.62
CA GLU A 178 -0.89 4.29 21.84
C GLU A 178 0.36 4.73 21.07
N ALA A 179 1.41 3.91 21.00
CA ALA A 179 2.59 4.20 20.18
C ALA A 179 2.29 4.17 18.67
N LEU A 180 1.36 3.31 18.22
CA LEU A 180 0.84 3.21 16.86
C LEU A 180 -0.08 4.39 16.52
N ALA A 181 -0.79 4.94 17.51
CA ALA A 181 -1.50 6.22 17.39
C ALA A 181 -0.53 7.43 17.37
N VAL A 182 0.57 7.39 18.13
CA VAL A 182 1.62 8.42 18.17
C VAL A 182 2.57 8.37 16.96
N ILE A 183 2.59 7.27 16.19
CA ILE A 183 3.19 7.25 14.84
C ILE A 183 2.40 8.14 13.85
N ARG A 184 1.34 8.85 14.26
CA ARG A 184 0.81 10.01 13.51
C ARG A 184 1.77 11.19 13.46
N TYR A 185 2.64 11.38 14.46
CA TYR A 185 3.58 12.50 14.52
C TYR A 185 4.90 12.13 15.20
N GLY A 186 6.00 12.21 14.45
CA GLY A 186 7.29 12.55 15.06
C GLY A 186 8.15 11.45 15.69
N ASN A 187 7.70 10.72 16.71
CA ASN A 187 8.64 10.03 17.60
C ASN A 187 8.14 8.67 18.08
N SER A 188 8.71 7.57 17.57
CA SER A 188 9.04 6.37 18.35
C SER A 188 9.69 5.29 17.49
N VAL A 189 10.83 4.80 17.96
CA VAL A 189 11.48 3.57 17.53
C VAL A 189 10.85 2.45 18.32
N VAL A 190 10.38 1.37 17.67
CA VAL A 190 10.09 0.13 18.39
C VAL A 190 11.44 -0.48 18.77
N HIS A 191 11.94 -0.12 19.94
CA HIS A 191 13.05 -0.83 20.56
C HIS A 191 12.51 -2.15 21.13
N ARG A 192 13.07 -3.27 20.68
CA ARG A 192 13.05 -4.52 21.45
C ARG A 192 13.64 -4.20 22.82
N LYS A 193 12.81 -4.08 23.84
CA LYS A 193 13.26 -4.21 25.22
C LYS A 193 13.36 -5.71 25.48
N ILE A 194 14.51 -6.30 25.18
CA ILE A 194 14.85 -7.62 25.72
C ILE A 194 15.29 -7.34 27.16
N GLU A 195 14.35 -7.46 28.10
CA GLU A 195 14.68 -7.69 29.51
C GLU A 195 14.00 -8.99 29.95
N ARG A 196 14.88 -9.98 30.18
CA ARG A 196 14.73 -11.33 30.73
C ARG A 196 14.65 -12.47 29.72
#